data_AF-J2RWH8-F1
#
_entry.id   AF-J2RWH8-F1
#
_cell.length_a   1.000
_cell.length_b   1.000
_cell.length_c   1.000
_cell.angle_alpha   90.00
_cell.angle_beta   90.00
_cell.angle_gamma   90.00
#
_symmetry.space_group_name_H-M   'P 1'
#
loop_
_entity.id
_entity.type
_entity.pdbx_description
1 polymer ?
#
loop_
_entity_poly.entity_id
_entity_poly.type
_entity_poly.pdbx_seq_one_letter_code
_entity_poly.pdbx_strand_id
1 'polypeptide(L)'
;MEVATAAGGGGGAKTPDEVIAKHCNACHGSGLLGAPKIGDAAAWGERAKKEGGVDGLLAKAISGLNSMPPKGTCADCSDPELKGAIQKMSGLK
;
A
#
# COMPACT_ATOMS: atom_id res chain seq x y z
N MET A 1 -25.43 20.00 3.44
CA MET A 1 -24.33 20.71 4.16
C MET A 1 -24.35 20.17 5.58
N GLU A 2 -23.79 19.00 5.83
CA GLU A 2 -23.88 18.39 7.16
C GLU A 2 -22.52 17.85 7.60
N VAL A 3 -21.91 18.70 8.44
CA VAL A 3 -21.04 18.46 9.59
C VAL A 3 -19.99 17.32 9.54
N ALA A 4 -18.72 17.72 9.61
CA ALA A 4 -17.76 17.06 10.50
C ALA A 4 -16.66 18.05 10.92
N THR A 5 -16.57 18.22 12.23
CA THR A 5 -15.62 19.03 13.01
C THR A 5 -14.17 18.61 12.82
N ALA A 6 -13.26 19.59 12.90
CA ALA A 6 -11.82 19.40 12.88
C ALA A 6 -11.22 19.09 14.27
N ALA A 7 -10.04 18.46 14.23
CA ALA A 7 -8.90 18.50 15.16
C ALA A 7 -8.76 17.43 16.27
N GLY A 8 -7.72 16.59 16.12
CA GLY A 8 -6.66 16.45 17.13
C GLY A 8 -6.59 15.17 17.98
N GLY A 9 -5.60 14.30 17.71
CA GLY A 9 -4.82 13.63 18.75
C GLY A 9 -5.22 12.22 19.19
N GLY A 10 -4.98 11.24 18.33
CA GLY A 10 -4.93 9.81 18.62
C GLY A 10 -4.75 9.10 17.29
N GLY A 11 -3.71 8.27 17.13
CA GLY A 11 -3.33 7.66 15.84
C GLY A 11 -4.49 6.87 15.23
N GLY A 12 -5.34 7.57 14.48
CA GLY A 12 -6.45 6.98 13.75
C GLY A 12 -5.86 6.17 12.61
N ALA A 13 -6.32 4.93 12.46
CA ALA A 13 -5.95 4.07 11.36
C ALA A 13 -6.04 4.86 10.06
N LYS A 14 -4.90 5.08 9.40
CA LYS A 14 -4.80 5.79 8.14
C LYS A 14 -5.60 5.01 7.12
N THR A 15 -6.38 5.71 6.31
CA THR A 15 -7.08 5.03 5.22
C THR A 15 -6.06 4.50 4.21
N PRO A 16 -6.36 3.38 3.51
CA PRO A 16 -5.51 2.87 2.44
C PRO A 16 -5.14 3.94 1.41
N ASP A 17 -6.11 4.79 1.03
CA ASP A 17 -5.92 5.85 0.05
C ASP A 17 -4.93 6.93 0.54
N GLU A 18 -4.97 7.29 1.82
CA GLU A 18 -4.00 8.23 2.40
C GLU A 18 -2.58 7.65 2.44
N VAL A 19 -2.44 6.38 2.83
CA VAL A 19 -1.14 5.69 2.84
C VAL A 19 -0.56 5.61 1.43
N ILE A 20 -1.40 5.25 0.46
CA ILE A 20 -1.00 5.17 -0.95
C ILE A 20 -0.57 6.55 -1.46
N ALA A 21 -1.39 7.58 -1.25
CA ALA A 21 -1.10 8.92 -1.74
C ALA A 21 0.18 9.51 -1.13
N LYS A 22 0.43 9.27 0.16
CA LYS A 22 1.59 9.82 0.88
C LYS A 22 2.89 9.05 0.65
N HIS A 23 2.83 7.72 0.54
CA HIS A 23 4.02 6.87 0.60
C HIS A 23 4.22 6.01 -0.65
N CYS A 24 3.14 5.45 -1.22
CA CYS A 24 3.26 4.44 -2.27
C CYS A 24 3.23 5.03 -3.69
N ASN A 25 2.53 6.16 -3.88
CA ASN A 25 2.27 6.76 -5.20
C ASN A 25 3.55 7.22 -5.92
N ALA A 26 4.59 7.61 -5.18
CA ALA A 26 5.85 8.06 -5.74
C ALA A 26 6.49 7.04 -6.71
N CYS A 27 6.34 5.74 -6.42
CA CYS A 27 6.84 4.67 -7.29
C CYS A 27 5.71 3.93 -8.01
N HIS A 28 4.60 3.63 -7.31
CA HIS A 28 3.51 2.82 -7.86
C HIS A 28 2.53 3.61 -8.75
N GLY A 29 2.56 4.94 -8.74
CA GLY A 29 1.69 5.75 -9.60
C GLY A 29 2.06 5.61 -11.08
N SER A 30 3.34 5.76 -11.42
CA SER A 30 3.86 5.64 -12.78
C SER A 30 4.50 4.28 -13.08
N GLY A 31 4.73 3.44 -12.06
CA GLY A 31 5.46 2.18 -12.18
C GLY A 31 6.99 2.38 -12.24
N LEU A 32 7.48 3.37 -11.50
CA LEU A 32 8.90 3.72 -11.43
C LEU A 32 9.73 2.52 -10.95
N LEU A 33 10.91 2.32 -11.55
CA LEU A 33 11.81 1.18 -11.26
C LEU A 33 11.15 -0.21 -11.45
N GLY A 34 10.09 -0.31 -12.26
CA GLY A 34 9.36 -1.56 -12.47
C GLY A 34 8.37 -1.90 -11.34
N ALA A 35 8.03 -0.92 -10.50
CA ALA A 35 6.97 -1.06 -9.51
C ALA A 35 5.62 -1.39 -10.19
N PRO A 36 4.81 -2.30 -9.61
CA PRO A 36 3.48 -2.58 -10.14
C PRO A 36 2.60 -1.34 -10.02
N LYS A 37 1.93 -0.96 -11.11
CA LYS A 37 1.10 0.24 -11.15
C LYS A 37 -0.16 0.08 -10.30
N ILE A 38 -0.61 1.16 -9.68
CA ILE A 38 -1.90 1.20 -8.98
C ILE A 38 -3.01 0.89 -9.98
N GLY A 39 -3.85 -0.11 -9.67
CA GLY A 39 -4.95 -0.57 -10.52
C GLY A 39 -4.57 -1.63 -11.56
N ASP A 40 -3.29 -2.00 -11.69
CA ASP A 40 -2.85 -3.05 -12.62
C ASP A 40 -3.05 -4.46 -12.03
N ALA A 41 -4.32 -4.89 -11.98
CA ALA A 41 -4.69 -6.16 -11.38
C ALA A 41 -3.98 -7.37 -12.01
N ALA A 42 -3.55 -7.29 -13.27
CA ALA A 42 -2.79 -8.35 -13.92
C ALA A 42 -1.37 -8.44 -13.33
N ALA A 43 -0.64 -7.32 -13.31
CA ALA A 43 0.71 -7.26 -12.75
C ALA A 43 0.74 -7.61 -11.25
N TRP A 44 -0.29 -7.20 -10.51
CA TRP A 44 -0.45 -7.55 -9.10
C TRP A 44 -0.87 -9.01 -8.90
N GLY A 45 -1.74 -9.56 -9.75
CA GLY A 45 -2.18 -10.94 -9.68
C GLY A 45 -1.03 -11.94 -9.91
N GLU A 46 -0.15 -11.67 -10.88
CA GLU A 46 1.06 -12.49 -11.10
C GLU A 46 2.01 -12.46 -9.89
N ARG A 47 2.23 -11.27 -9.32
CA ARG A 47 3.07 -11.09 -8.13
C ARG A 47 2.45 -11.77 -6.91
N ALA A 48 1.14 -11.59 -6.68
CA ALA A 48 0.43 -12.26 -5.61
C ALA A 48 0.56 -13.78 -5.73
N LYS A 49 0.33 -14.36 -6.91
CA LYS A 49 0.51 -15.81 -7.13
C LYS A 49 1.93 -16.28 -6.81
N LYS A 50 2.94 -15.50 -7.18
CA LYS A 50 4.34 -15.81 -6.90
C LYS A 50 4.68 -15.75 -5.42
N GLU A 51 4.13 -14.79 -4.69
CA GLU A 51 4.46 -14.54 -3.28
C GLU A 51 3.53 -15.26 -2.29
N GLY A 52 2.45 -15.92 -2.75
CA GLY A 52 1.51 -16.62 -1.89
C GLY A 52 0.27 -15.81 -1.49
N GLY A 53 -0.12 -14.83 -2.31
CA GLY A 53 -1.31 -14.00 -2.16
C GLY A 53 -1.01 -12.61 -1.59
N VAL A 54 -2.05 -11.96 -1.07
CA VAL A 54 -1.95 -10.62 -0.46
C VAL A 54 -1.04 -10.64 0.77
N ASP A 55 -1.06 -11.70 1.57
CA ASP A 55 -0.20 -11.81 2.77
C ASP A 55 1.29 -11.94 2.41
N GLY A 56 1.61 -12.63 1.32
CA GLY A 56 2.96 -12.67 0.77
C GLY A 56 3.45 -11.31 0.29
N LEU A 57 2.58 -10.58 -0.43
CA LEU A 57 2.87 -9.20 -0.85
C LEU A 57 3.09 -8.27 0.36
N LEU A 58 2.29 -8.43 1.42
CA LEU A 58 2.45 -7.68 2.66
C LEU A 58 3.80 -7.99 3.32
N ALA A 59 4.18 -9.26 3.42
CA ALA A 59 5.46 -9.64 4.00
C ALA A 59 6.64 -9.00 3.23
N LYS A 60 6.60 -8.98 1.89
CA LYS A 60 7.60 -8.31 1.05
C LYS A 60 7.57 -6.79 1.20
N ALA A 61 6.38 -6.20 1.31
CA ALA A 61 6.25 -4.76 1.55
C ALA A 61 6.84 -4.37 2.90
N ILE A 62 6.67 -5.20 3.94
CA ILE A 62 7.25 -4.98 5.27
C ILE A 62 8.77 -5.17 5.25
N SER A 63 9.27 -6.27 4.67
CA SER A 63 10.71 -6.55 4.62
C SER A 63 11.49 -5.66 3.66
N GLY A 64 10.81 -5.09 2.67
CA GLY A 64 11.43 -4.50 1.48
C GLY A 64 11.80 -5.57 0.45
N LEU A 65 11.88 -5.16 -0.81
CA LEU A 65 12.22 -6.03 -1.94
C LEU A 65 12.89 -5.23 -3.08
N ASN A 66 14.14 -5.55 -3.42
CA ASN A 66 14.91 -4.87 -4.46
C ASN A 66 14.94 -3.34 -4.22
N SER A 67 14.31 -2.56 -5.11
CA SER A 67 14.20 -1.10 -5.01
C SER A 67 13.02 -0.62 -4.14
N MET A 68 12.19 -1.54 -3.63
CA MET A 68 11.10 -1.20 -2.71
C MET A 68 11.64 -1.16 -1.28
N PRO A 69 11.62 0.02 -0.61
CA PRO A 69 12.09 0.14 0.76
C PRO A 69 11.16 -0.59 1.76
N PRO A 70 11.68 -1.01 2.92
CA PRO A 70 10.89 -1.61 3.99
C PRO A 70 9.69 -0.73 4.38
N LYS A 71 8.55 -1.37 4.61
CA LYS A 71 7.24 -0.75 4.88
C LYS A 71 6.78 0.29 3.83
N GLY A 72 7.34 0.27 2.62
CA GLY A 72 7.00 1.23 1.58
C GLY A 72 7.21 2.69 2.01
N THR A 73 8.25 2.97 2.81
CA THR A 73 8.56 4.27 3.44
C THR A 73 7.60 4.74 4.54
N CYS A 74 6.57 3.96 4.88
CA CYS A 74 5.67 4.28 5.98
C CYS A 74 6.15 3.62 7.27
N ALA A 75 7.07 4.27 7.99
CA ALA A 75 7.64 3.74 9.23
C ALA A 75 6.59 3.62 10.36
N ASP A 76 5.56 4.45 10.31
CA ASP A 76 4.48 4.57 11.27
C ASP A 76 3.18 3.86 10.83
N CYS A 77 3.21 3.11 9.72
CA CYS A 77 2.10 2.25 9.34
C CYS A 77 2.17 0.91 10.09
N SER A 78 0.99 0.45 10.50
CA SER A 78 0.71 -0.89 10.99
C SER A 78 0.44 -1.84 9.82
N ASP A 79 0.67 -3.13 10.05
CA ASP A 79 0.42 -4.19 9.07
C ASP A 79 -0.98 -4.16 8.44
N PRO A 80 -2.10 -3.93 9.17
CA PRO A 80 -3.43 -3.82 8.55
C PRO A 80 -3.57 -2.60 7.64
N GLU A 81 -2.93 -1.47 7.95
CA GLU A 81 -2.94 -0.28 7.08
C GLU A 81 -2.18 -0.57 5.76
N LEU A 82 -1.01 -1.21 5.86
CA LEU A 82 -0.24 -1.65 4.69
C LEU A 82 -1.00 -2.69 3.87
N LYS A 83 -1.67 -3.64 4.52
CA LYS A 83 -2.49 -4.66 3.85
C LYS A 83 -3.63 -4.01 3.07
N GLY A 84 -4.34 -3.07 3.69
CA GLY A 84 -5.41 -2.32 3.04
C GLY A 84 -4.90 -1.52 1.85
N ALA A 85 -3.73 -0.87 1.97
CA ALA A 85 -3.08 -0.18 0.86
C ALA A 85 -2.75 -1.15 -0.30
N ILE A 86 -2.19 -2.32 -0.01
CA ILE A 86 -1.87 -3.33 -1.03
C ILE A 86 -3.14 -3.82 -1.74
N GLN A 87 -4.20 -4.16 -1.00
CA GLN A 87 -5.48 -4.58 -1.59
C GLN A 87 -6.06 -3.48 -2.50
N LYS A 88 -6.01 -2.23 -2.05
CA LYS A 88 -6.50 -1.09 -2.82
C LYS A 88 -5.67 -0.82 -4.08
N MET A 89 -4.33 -0.91 -4.00
CA MET A 89 -3.45 -0.77 -5.17
C MET A 89 -3.58 -1.93 -6.15
N SER A 90 -3.71 -3.15 -5.64
CA SER A 90 -3.75 -4.36 -6.44
C SER A 90 -5.12 -4.66 -7.04
N GLY A 91 -6.19 -4.12 -6.44
CA GLY A 91 -7.56 -4.51 -6.74
C GLY A 91 -7.89 -5.95 -6.31
N LEU A 92 -6.98 -6.62 -5.60
CA LEU A 92 -7.17 -7.96 -5.07
C LEU A 92 -7.90 -7.87 -3.72
N LYS A 93 -8.85 -8.77 -3.50
CA LYS A 93 -9.58 -8.90 -2.22
C LYS A 93 -8.99 -10.04 -1.42
#